data_AF-B8BAE9-F1
#
_entry.id   AF-B8BAE9-F1
#
_cell.length_a   1.000
_cell.length_b   1.000
_cell.length_c   1.000
_cell.angle_alpha   90.00
_cell.angle_beta   90.00
_cell.angle_gamma   90.00
#
_symmetry.space_group_name_H-M   'P 1'
#
loop_
_entity.id
_entity.type
_entity.pdbx_description
1 polymer ?
#
loop_
_entity_poly.entity_id
_entity_poly.type
_entity_poly.pdbx_seq_one_letter_code
_entity_poly.pdbx_strand_id
1 'polypeptide(L)'
;MEGYKLALLKRAMGLLGPGDRLAVVSFSYNARRVIRLTRMSEDGKASAKSAVESLHADGCTNILKGLVEAAKVFDGRRYRNAVASVILLSDGQDNYNVNGGWGASNSKNYSVLVPPSFKRSGDRRLPVHTFGFGTDHDAAAMHAIAEETGGTFSFIENQAVVQDAFAQCIGGLLSVTVQEARIAIACPHAAVRVRSVNSGRYDSVVDGGGRAASVDVGELYADEERRFLVFVDVPAAGAGEDATELIKVSCTYRDTASRQTMVVDGEDAVVQRPVEVSTSTEPSMEVEWERFRVEATEDIAAAREAAERGAYAAAKAILDRRQEALARSARRLAGDARCAALVSELRELSARVANRREYEQTGRACMLAGMSSHAQQRATSVQLFSPASALSSGAVPFGYSTPAMQSMVESSRKARESGSGGN
;
A
#
# COMPACT_ATOMS: atom_id res chain seq x y z
N MET A 1 -17.76 -8.55 14.14
CA MET A 1 -18.18 -8.91 12.76
C MET A 1 -19.54 -9.64 12.72
N GLU A 2 -20.64 -8.96 12.40
CA GLU A 2 -21.95 -9.59 12.16
C GLU A 2 -22.35 -9.64 10.67
N GLY A 3 -23.12 -10.68 10.29
CA GLY A 3 -23.99 -10.79 9.11
C GLY A 3 -23.37 -10.46 7.75
N TYR A 4 -23.41 -9.19 7.36
CA TYR A 4 -23.06 -8.73 6.01
C TYR A 4 -21.54 -8.73 5.74
N LYS A 5 -20.70 -8.60 6.78
CA LYS A 5 -19.23 -8.63 6.59
C LYS A 5 -18.74 -10.01 6.16
N LEU A 6 -19.42 -11.07 6.60
CA LEU A 6 -19.16 -12.46 6.19
C LEU A 6 -19.61 -12.74 4.74
N ALA A 7 -20.65 -12.06 4.26
CA ALA A 7 -21.10 -12.16 2.87
C ALA A 7 -20.03 -11.66 1.88
N LEU A 8 -19.14 -10.76 2.32
CA LEU A 8 -17.99 -10.28 1.54
C LEU A 8 -16.98 -11.40 1.30
N LEU A 9 -16.63 -12.16 2.35
CA LEU A 9 -15.75 -13.32 2.26
C LEU A 9 -16.32 -14.38 1.30
N LYS A 10 -17.65 -14.57 1.29
CA LYS A 10 -18.29 -15.50 0.35
C LYS A 10 -18.17 -15.04 -1.10
N ARG A 11 -18.32 -13.74 -1.37
CA ARG A 11 -18.19 -13.20 -2.74
C ARG A 11 -16.74 -13.22 -3.21
N ALA A 12 -15.81 -12.89 -2.32
CA ALA A 12 -14.37 -13.04 -2.56
C ALA A 12 -13.97 -14.44 -3.01
N MET A 13 -14.55 -15.49 -2.41
CA MET A 13 -14.32 -16.88 -2.84
C MET A 13 -14.76 -17.14 -4.27
N GLY A 14 -15.81 -16.45 -4.74
CA GLY A 14 -16.29 -16.55 -6.11
C GLY A 14 -15.29 -16.01 -7.14
N LEU A 15 -14.44 -15.06 -6.74
CA LEU A 15 -13.43 -14.42 -7.61
C LEU A 15 -12.17 -15.28 -7.79
N LEU A 16 -11.97 -16.30 -6.94
CA LEU A 16 -10.81 -17.18 -7.02
C LEU A 16 -11.01 -18.27 -8.08
N GLY A 17 -9.96 -18.61 -8.82
CA GLY A 17 -9.95 -19.67 -9.82
C GLY A 17 -9.57 -21.05 -9.27
N PRO A 18 -9.71 -22.13 -10.06
CA PRO A 18 -9.41 -23.50 -9.62
C PRO A 18 -7.93 -23.75 -9.28
N GLY A 19 -7.01 -22.90 -9.76
CA GLY A 19 -5.60 -22.92 -9.40
C GLY A 19 -5.27 -22.31 -8.03
N ASP A 20 -6.18 -21.48 -7.51
CA ASP A 20 -6.00 -20.74 -6.27
C ASP A 20 -6.32 -21.59 -5.05
N ARG A 21 -5.84 -21.13 -3.89
CA ARG A 21 -6.10 -21.79 -2.62
C ARG A 21 -6.46 -20.80 -1.56
N LEU A 22 -7.44 -21.19 -0.74
CA LEU A 22 -7.90 -20.39 0.38
C LEU A 22 -7.87 -21.22 1.66
N ALA A 23 -7.46 -20.57 2.74
CA ALA A 23 -7.74 -21.00 4.10
C ALA A 23 -8.49 -19.87 4.81
N VAL A 24 -9.34 -20.23 5.76
CA VAL A 24 -10.06 -19.25 6.59
C VAL A 24 -9.70 -19.51 8.04
N VAL A 25 -9.17 -18.48 8.69
CA VAL A 25 -8.94 -18.45 10.13
C VAL A 25 -9.95 -17.49 10.73
N SER A 26 -10.69 -17.95 11.73
CA SER A 26 -11.55 -17.11 12.55
C SER A 26 -10.86 -16.85 13.87
N PHE A 27 -10.92 -15.61 14.34
CA PHE A 27 -10.35 -15.22 15.62
C PHE A 27 -11.31 -14.33 16.40
N SER A 28 -11.30 -14.55 17.71
CA SER A 28 -11.94 -13.72 18.73
C SER A 28 -11.02 -13.65 19.95
N TYR A 29 -11.40 -14.23 21.09
CA TYR A 29 -10.50 -14.54 22.20
C TYR A 29 -9.49 -15.63 21.85
N ASN A 30 -9.94 -16.62 21.07
CA ASN A 30 -9.12 -17.69 20.51
C ASN A 30 -9.14 -17.61 18.98
N ALA A 31 -8.15 -18.20 18.33
CA ALA A 31 -8.14 -18.36 16.89
C ALA A 31 -8.25 -19.82 16.51
N ARG A 32 -8.98 -20.11 15.43
CA ARG A 32 -9.12 -21.46 14.87
C ARG A 32 -9.14 -21.42 13.36
N ARG A 33 -8.57 -22.43 12.75
CA ARG A 33 -8.66 -22.67 11.31
C ARG A 33 -10.00 -23.32 10.99
N VAL A 34 -10.85 -22.60 10.26
CA VAL A 34 -12.20 -23.02 9.89
C VAL A 34 -12.18 -23.89 8.64
N ILE A 35 -11.34 -23.53 7.67
CA ILE A 35 -11.01 -24.39 6.54
C ILE A 35 -9.50 -24.38 6.31
N ARG A 36 -8.93 -25.55 6.03
CA ARG A 36 -7.53 -25.70 5.63
C ARG A 36 -7.29 -25.08 4.25
N LEU A 37 -6.03 -24.88 3.88
CA LEU A 37 -5.64 -24.50 2.50
C LEU A 37 -6.24 -25.49 1.50
N THR A 38 -7.28 -25.06 0.81
CA THR A 38 -8.10 -25.87 -0.09
C THR A 38 -8.06 -25.25 -1.48
N ARG A 39 -7.95 -26.06 -2.54
CA ARG A 39 -8.04 -25.56 -3.92
C ARG A 39 -9.44 -25.05 -4.19
N MET A 40 -9.56 -23.89 -4.83
CA MET A 40 -10.85 -23.28 -5.15
C MET A 40 -11.47 -23.85 -6.43
N SER A 41 -11.47 -25.19 -6.55
CA SER A 41 -12.36 -25.91 -7.47
C SER A 41 -13.82 -25.72 -7.03
N GLU A 42 -14.79 -26.16 -7.84
CA GLU A 42 -16.22 -26.07 -7.48
C GLU A 42 -16.52 -26.64 -6.08
N ASP A 43 -16.05 -27.85 -5.78
CA ASP A 43 -16.20 -28.46 -4.44
C ASP A 43 -15.48 -27.67 -3.34
N GLY A 44 -14.30 -27.12 -3.65
CA GLY A 44 -13.53 -26.31 -2.71
C GLY A 44 -14.20 -24.98 -2.39
N LYS A 45 -14.80 -24.34 -3.40
CA LYS A 45 -15.62 -23.13 -3.25
C LYS A 45 -16.87 -23.43 -2.43
N ALA A 46 -17.56 -24.54 -2.71
CA ALA A 46 -18.72 -24.97 -1.92
C ALA A 46 -18.36 -25.22 -0.45
N SER A 47 -17.25 -25.92 -0.20
CA SER A 47 -16.73 -26.16 1.14
C SER A 47 -16.35 -24.87 1.87
N ALA A 48 -15.68 -23.95 1.18
CA ALA A 48 -15.28 -22.66 1.74
C ALA A 48 -16.50 -21.78 2.07
N LYS A 49 -17.51 -21.76 1.19
CA LYS A 49 -18.78 -21.06 1.42
C LYS A 49 -19.50 -21.59 2.65
N SER A 50 -19.62 -22.92 2.78
CA SER A 50 -20.23 -23.57 3.96
C SER A 50 -19.43 -23.27 5.25
N ALA A 51 -18.10 -23.30 5.17
CA ALA A 51 -17.23 -22.94 6.29
C ALA A 51 -17.46 -21.50 6.76
N VAL A 52 -17.58 -20.53 5.83
CA VAL A 52 -17.88 -19.14 6.18
C VAL A 52 -19.32 -18.94 6.67
N GLU A 53 -20.27 -19.76 6.23
CA GLU A 53 -21.65 -19.76 6.74
C GLU A 53 -21.75 -20.16 8.21
N SER A 54 -20.82 -20.98 8.69
CA SER A 54 -20.76 -21.38 10.10
C SER A 54 -20.17 -20.31 11.03
N LEU A 55 -19.61 -19.24 10.47
CA LEU A 55 -19.00 -18.16 11.24
C LEU A 55 -20.08 -17.34 11.95
N HIS A 56 -19.88 -17.12 13.23
CA HIS A 56 -20.69 -16.24 14.06
C HIS A 56 -19.77 -15.29 14.81
N ALA A 57 -20.30 -14.11 15.15
CA ALA A 57 -19.62 -13.19 16.05
C ALA A 57 -19.53 -13.84 17.43
N ASP A 58 -18.35 -13.78 18.04
CA ASP A 58 -18.13 -14.27 19.39
C ASP A 58 -17.08 -13.39 20.07
N GLY A 59 -17.39 -12.90 21.27
CA GLY A 59 -16.43 -12.29 22.19
C GLY A 59 -15.63 -11.07 21.69
N CYS A 60 -14.38 -11.01 22.15
CA CYS A 60 -13.42 -9.91 21.96
C CYS A 60 -12.53 -10.10 20.71
N THR A 61 -11.57 -9.19 20.49
CA THR A 61 -10.64 -9.22 19.36
C THR A 61 -9.19 -9.47 19.82
N ASN A 62 -8.60 -10.62 19.43
CA ASN A 62 -7.18 -10.94 19.64
C ASN A 62 -6.49 -11.17 18.27
N ILE A 63 -5.92 -10.11 17.71
CA ILE A 63 -5.33 -10.11 16.37
C ILE A 63 -4.10 -11.01 16.33
N LEU A 64 -3.25 -10.96 17.37
CA LEU A 64 -2.04 -11.79 17.45
C LEU A 64 -2.37 -13.28 17.30
N LYS A 65 -3.36 -13.80 18.04
CA LYS A 65 -3.75 -15.21 17.91
C LYS A 65 -4.21 -15.56 16.49
N GLY A 66 -4.95 -14.67 15.84
CA GLY A 66 -5.37 -14.82 14.44
C GLY A 66 -4.15 -14.94 13.51
N LEU A 67 -3.17 -14.05 13.65
CA LEU A 67 -1.95 -14.07 12.85
C LEU A 67 -1.05 -15.28 13.15
N VAL A 68 -0.97 -15.72 14.40
CA VAL A 68 -0.25 -16.95 14.77
C VAL A 68 -0.87 -18.18 14.12
N GLU A 69 -2.20 -18.31 14.11
CA GLU A 69 -2.86 -19.40 13.40
C GLU A 69 -2.69 -19.31 11.88
N ALA A 70 -2.70 -18.10 11.30
CA ALA A 70 -2.37 -17.91 9.90
C ALA A 70 -0.92 -18.32 9.58
N ALA A 71 0.04 -18.00 10.44
CA ALA A 71 1.43 -18.42 10.29
C ALA A 71 1.55 -19.95 10.31
N LYS A 72 0.86 -20.65 11.23
CA LYS A 72 0.79 -22.11 11.26
C LYS A 72 0.25 -22.71 9.95
N VAL A 73 -0.74 -22.07 9.33
CA VAL A 73 -1.26 -22.48 8.01
C VAL A 73 -0.16 -22.42 6.94
N PHE A 74 0.60 -21.32 6.92
CA PHE A 74 1.67 -21.13 5.95
C PHE A 74 2.87 -22.02 6.21
N ASP A 75 3.25 -22.25 7.45
CA ASP A 75 4.39 -23.09 7.81
C ASP A 75 4.09 -24.58 7.61
N GLY A 76 2.83 -24.99 7.78
CA GLY A 76 2.37 -26.35 7.50
C GLY A 76 2.06 -26.66 6.03
N ARG A 77 2.26 -25.71 5.09
CA ARG A 77 1.89 -25.91 3.68
C ARG A 77 2.88 -26.83 2.96
N ARG A 78 2.37 -27.91 2.36
CA ARG A 78 3.17 -28.82 1.52
C ARG A 78 3.51 -28.24 0.15
N TYR A 79 2.65 -27.39 -0.37
CA TYR A 79 2.83 -26.74 -1.66
C TYR A 79 2.89 -25.23 -1.47
N ARG A 80 3.88 -24.60 -2.10
CA ARG A 80 4.09 -23.16 -2.08
C ARG A 80 3.70 -22.59 -3.44
N ASN A 81 2.65 -21.78 -3.44
CA ASN A 81 2.29 -20.96 -4.59
C ASN A 81 3.36 -19.88 -4.81
N ALA A 82 3.50 -19.40 -6.04
CA ALA A 82 4.40 -18.29 -6.35
C ALA A 82 4.01 -17.05 -5.53
N VAL A 83 2.71 -16.72 -5.55
CA VAL A 83 2.11 -15.65 -4.77
C VAL A 83 1.41 -16.23 -3.54
N ALA A 84 1.60 -15.59 -2.38
CA ALA A 84 0.95 -15.95 -1.13
C ALA A 84 0.85 -14.72 -0.21
N SER A 85 -0.34 -14.44 0.30
CA SER A 85 -0.59 -13.31 1.21
C SER A 85 -1.63 -13.67 2.27
N VAL A 86 -1.70 -12.86 3.33
CA VAL A 86 -2.77 -12.89 4.33
C VAL A 86 -3.65 -11.68 4.11
N ILE A 87 -4.97 -11.86 4.16
CA ILE A 87 -5.92 -10.76 4.27
C ILE A 87 -6.51 -10.79 5.68
N LEU A 88 -6.24 -9.75 6.46
CA LEU A 88 -6.73 -9.57 7.82
C LEU A 88 -7.90 -8.59 7.82
N LEU A 89 -9.06 -9.03 8.31
CA LEU A 89 -10.28 -8.22 8.42
C LEU A 89 -10.58 -8.00 9.91
N SER A 90 -10.70 -6.74 10.36
CA SER A 90 -11.07 -6.43 11.74
C SER A 90 -11.95 -5.18 11.85
N ASP A 91 -13.00 -5.28 12.66
CA ASP A 91 -13.88 -4.17 13.05
C ASP A 91 -13.75 -3.78 14.53
N GLY A 92 -12.74 -4.30 15.24
CA GLY A 92 -12.53 -4.03 16.66
C GLY A 92 -11.07 -3.80 17.01
N GLN A 93 -10.85 -3.39 18.27
CA GLN A 93 -9.52 -3.10 18.81
C GLN A 93 -8.87 -4.35 19.42
N ASP A 94 -7.55 -4.52 19.26
CA ASP A 94 -6.83 -5.58 19.97
C ASP A 94 -6.76 -5.23 21.46
N ASN A 95 -7.63 -5.86 22.24
CA ASN A 95 -7.80 -5.56 23.66
C ASN A 95 -6.85 -6.35 24.57
N TYR A 96 -5.98 -7.20 24.03
CA TYR A 96 -5.19 -8.17 24.82
C TYR A 96 -3.70 -7.90 24.83
N ASN A 97 -3.14 -7.50 23.69
CA ASN A 97 -1.70 -7.62 23.50
C ASN A 97 -0.97 -6.27 23.63
N VAL A 98 -1.72 -5.16 23.64
CA VAL A 98 -1.16 -3.81 23.48
C VAL A 98 -1.32 -2.95 24.74
N ASN A 99 -2.10 -3.41 25.72
CA ASN A 99 -2.02 -2.90 27.08
C ASN A 99 -1.00 -3.75 27.85
N GLY A 100 0.23 -3.23 27.95
CA GLY A 100 1.10 -3.62 29.06
C GLY A 100 0.31 -3.47 30.36
N GLY A 101 0.45 -4.43 31.28
CA GLY A 101 -0.29 -4.45 32.53
C GLY A 101 -0.31 -3.09 33.23
N TRP A 102 -1.35 -2.87 34.04
CA TRP A 102 -1.59 -1.66 34.84
C TRP A 102 -0.28 -0.93 35.21
N GLY A 103 0.05 0.11 34.44
CA GLY A 103 1.26 0.92 34.62
C GLY A 103 2.45 0.54 33.74
N ALA A 104 2.39 0.81 32.42
CA ALA A 104 3.59 0.95 31.60
C ALA A 104 3.32 1.77 30.32
N SER A 105 4.11 2.83 30.12
CA SER A 105 4.40 3.60 28.90
C SER A 105 3.31 3.76 27.82
N ASN A 106 2.98 5.02 27.50
CA ASN A 106 1.98 5.47 26.52
C ASN A 106 2.35 5.15 25.03
N SER A 107 3.26 4.21 24.78
CA SER A 107 3.65 3.77 23.43
C SER A 107 3.26 2.31 23.23
N LYS A 108 2.16 2.12 22.52
CA LYS A 108 1.65 0.82 22.09
C LYS A 108 2.61 0.19 21.07
N ASN A 109 3.38 -0.82 21.47
CA ASN A 109 4.29 -1.51 20.55
C ASN A 109 3.52 -2.58 19.74
N TYR A 110 3.03 -2.21 18.56
CA TYR A 110 2.28 -3.11 17.68
C TYR A 110 3.14 -4.14 16.93
N SER A 111 4.47 -4.01 16.93
CA SER A 111 5.36 -5.00 16.29
C SER A 111 5.26 -6.39 16.92
N VAL A 112 4.77 -6.46 18.17
CA VAL A 112 4.54 -7.73 18.89
C VAL A 112 3.39 -8.54 18.27
N LEU A 113 2.50 -7.89 17.52
CA LEU A 113 1.37 -8.55 16.85
C LEU A 113 1.81 -9.37 15.63
N VAL A 114 3.00 -9.12 15.10
CA VAL A 114 3.50 -9.74 13.87
C VAL A 114 4.35 -10.97 14.17
N PRO A 115 3.86 -12.19 13.84
CA PRO A 115 4.64 -13.41 14.00
C PRO A 115 5.94 -13.37 13.18
N PRO A 116 7.03 -14.01 13.64
CA PRO A 116 8.30 -14.04 12.92
C PRO A 116 8.20 -14.53 11.47
N SER A 117 7.31 -15.49 11.17
CA SER A 117 7.09 -16.02 9.81
C SER A 117 6.55 -14.99 8.81
N PHE A 118 6.02 -13.85 9.30
CA PHE A 118 5.51 -12.75 8.47
C PHE A 118 6.42 -11.52 8.49
N LYS A 119 7.39 -11.45 9.41
CA LYS A 119 8.37 -10.36 9.41
C LYS A 119 9.20 -10.41 8.13
N ARG A 120 9.52 -9.24 7.58
CA ARG A 120 10.37 -9.11 6.39
C ARG A 120 11.79 -9.53 6.76
N SER A 121 12.12 -10.80 6.54
CA SER A 121 13.46 -11.36 6.77
C SER A 121 13.79 -12.38 5.68
N GLY A 122 14.82 -12.07 4.88
CA GLY A 122 15.29 -12.91 3.76
C GLY A 122 14.27 -13.03 2.61
N ASP A 123 14.33 -14.15 1.89
CA ASP A 123 13.57 -14.40 0.65
C ASP A 123 12.06 -14.70 0.87
N ARG A 124 11.56 -14.68 2.10
CA ARG A 124 10.16 -15.00 2.41
C ARG A 124 9.40 -13.75 2.84
N ARG A 125 8.68 -13.15 1.89
CA ARG A 125 7.73 -12.06 2.16
C ARG A 125 6.32 -12.61 2.07
N LEU A 126 5.63 -12.67 3.21
CA LEU A 126 4.21 -13.02 3.29
C LEU A 126 3.45 -11.76 3.74
N PRO A 127 3.07 -10.89 2.80
CA PRO A 127 2.42 -9.64 3.13
C PRO A 127 1.08 -9.90 3.81
N VAL A 128 0.79 -9.11 4.85
CA VAL A 128 -0.51 -9.08 5.51
C VAL A 128 -1.22 -7.79 5.08
N HIS A 129 -2.22 -7.92 4.21
CA HIS A 129 -3.09 -6.82 3.83
C HIS A 129 -4.20 -6.67 4.87
N THR A 130 -4.30 -5.51 5.50
CA THR A 130 -5.20 -5.28 6.63
C THR A 130 -6.36 -4.38 6.21
N PHE A 131 -7.58 -4.77 6.55
CA PHE A 131 -8.81 -4.02 6.30
C PHE A 131 -9.47 -3.69 7.63
N GLY A 132 -9.44 -2.40 7.97
CA GLY A 132 -10.09 -1.83 9.14
C GLY A 132 -11.51 -1.38 8.78
N PHE A 133 -12.50 -1.78 9.57
CA PHE A 133 -13.91 -1.52 9.30
C PHE A 133 -14.53 -0.58 10.33
N GLY A 134 -15.21 0.47 9.86
CA GLY A 134 -15.92 1.41 10.72
C GLY A 134 -15.00 2.14 11.69
N THR A 135 -15.55 2.84 12.66
CA THR A 135 -14.78 3.70 13.58
C THR A 135 -14.09 2.94 14.73
N ASP A 136 -14.44 1.67 14.92
CA ASP A 136 -14.10 0.94 16.15
C ASP A 136 -12.87 0.02 16.02
N HIS A 137 -12.29 -0.06 14.82
CA HIS A 137 -11.08 -0.85 14.58
C HIS A 137 -9.82 -0.15 15.14
N ASP A 138 -8.81 -0.93 15.55
CA ASP A 138 -7.50 -0.36 15.90
C ASP A 138 -6.69 -0.08 14.62
N ALA A 139 -6.86 1.12 14.06
CA ALA A 139 -6.18 1.56 12.84
C ALA A 139 -4.65 1.52 12.97
N ALA A 140 -4.11 1.87 14.15
CA ALA A 140 -2.66 1.89 14.38
C ALA A 140 -2.08 0.47 14.40
N ALA A 141 -2.77 -0.49 15.04
CA ALA A 141 -2.41 -1.91 15.00
C ALA A 141 -2.40 -2.44 13.56
N MET A 142 -3.49 -2.20 12.84
CA MET A 142 -3.70 -2.72 11.49
C MET A 142 -2.69 -2.13 10.50
N HIS A 143 -2.37 -0.85 10.61
CA HIS A 143 -1.33 -0.21 9.81
C HIS A 143 0.06 -0.79 10.12
N ALA A 144 0.43 -0.88 11.40
CA ALA A 144 1.73 -1.41 11.79
C ALA A 144 1.95 -2.87 11.33
N ILE A 145 0.91 -3.71 11.39
CA ILE A 145 0.96 -5.08 10.85
C ILE A 145 1.20 -5.07 9.34
N ALA A 146 0.48 -4.23 8.60
CA ALA A 146 0.66 -4.13 7.15
C ALA A 146 2.06 -3.63 6.80
N GLU A 147 2.55 -2.61 7.48
CA GLU A 147 3.87 -2.00 7.26
C GLU A 147 5.01 -3.00 7.51
N GLU A 148 5.00 -3.66 8.67
CA GLU A 148 6.04 -4.61 9.10
C GLU A 148 6.12 -5.85 8.20
N THR A 149 4.98 -6.32 7.70
CA THR A 149 4.88 -7.51 6.82
C THR A 149 5.01 -7.16 5.34
N GLY A 150 4.85 -5.88 5.03
CA GLY A 150 4.89 -5.33 3.70
C GLY A 150 3.62 -5.46 2.88
N GLY A 151 2.48 -5.70 3.53
CA GLY A 151 1.15 -5.57 2.92
C GLY A 151 0.62 -4.14 2.97
N THR A 152 -0.65 -3.96 2.63
CA THR A 152 -1.34 -2.67 2.57
C THR A 152 -2.34 -2.51 3.70
N PHE A 153 -2.50 -1.29 4.22
CA PHE A 153 -3.62 -0.95 5.11
C PHE A 153 -4.72 -0.22 4.35
N SER A 154 -5.93 -0.73 4.50
CA SER A 154 -7.15 -0.26 3.85
C SER A 154 -8.18 0.10 4.91
N PHE A 155 -8.69 1.34 4.88
CA PHE A 155 -9.73 1.79 5.78
C PHE A 155 -11.08 1.84 5.07
N ILE A 156 -12.05 1.09 5.59
CA ILE A 156 -13.40 1.03 5.03
C ILE A 156 -14.38 1.67 6.01
N GLU A 157 -14.69 2.93 5.71
CA GLU A 157 -15.68 3.72 6.45
C GLU A 157 -17.12 3.27 6.13
N ASN A 158 -17.44 3.11 4.84
CA ASN A 158 -18.77 2.73 4.37
C ASN A 158 -18.82 1.26 3.95
N GLN A 159 -19.83 0.54 4.45
CA GLN A 159 -20.04 -0.88 4.19
C GLN A 159 -20.34 -1.18 2.71
N ALA A 160 -20.92 -0.22 1.97
CA ALA A 160 -21.26 -0.38 0.56
C ALA A 160 -20.03 -0.57 -0.34
N VAL A 161 -18.85 -0.14 0.10
CA VAL A 161 -17.63 -0.06 -0.72
C VAL A 161 -16.63 -1.16 -0.38
N VAL A 162 -16.93 -1.99 0.63
CA VAL A 162 -16.04 -3.09 1.01
C VAL A 162 -15.84 -4.07 -0.14
N GLN A 163 -16.90 -4.34 -0.90
CA GLN A 163 -16.81 -5.30 -2.02
C GLN A 163 -15.80 -4.83 -3.06
N ASP A 164 -15.83 -3.54 -3.39
CA ASP A 164 -14.91 -2.93 -4.35
C ASP A 164 -13.48 -2.93 -3.79
N ALA A 165 -13.31 -2.54 -2.53
CA ALA A 165 -12.03 -2.57 -1.83
C ALA A 165 -11.37 -3.96 -1.84
N PHE A 166 -12.17 -4.99 -1.55
CA PHE A 166 -11.71 -6.36 -1.51
C PHE A 166 -11.42 -6.90 -2.91
N ALA A 167 -12.32 -6.63 -3.87
CA ALA A 167 -12.12 -7.00 -5.28
C ALA A 167 -10.84 -6.37 -5.85
N GLN A 168 -10.57 -5.09 -5.55
CA GLN A 168 -9.34 -4.41 -5.94
C GLN A 168 -8.10 -5.13 -5.39
N CYS A 169 -8.11 -5.50 -4.11
CA CYS A 169 -7.00 -6.24 -3.51
C CYS A 169 -6.78 -7.62 -4.16
N ILE A 170 -7.85 -8.38 -4.39
CA ILE A 170 -7.77 -9.67 -5.08
C ILE A 170 -7.30 -9.51 -6.52
N GLY A 171 -7.77 -8.50 -7.25
CA GLY A 171 -7.32 -8.20 -8.61
C GLY A 171 -5.82 -7.94 -8.66
N GLY A 172 -5.27 -7.23 -7.67
CA GLY A 172 -3.82 -7.06 -7.52
C GLY A 172 -3.10 -8.38 -7.26
N LEU A 173 -3.53 -9.12 -6.24
CA LEU A 173 -2.90 -10.40 -5.87
C LEU A 173 -2.92 -11.45 -6.99
N LEU A 174 -3.96 -11.48 -7.81
CA LEU A 174 -4.09 -12.39 -8.95
C LEU A 174 -3.32 -11.92 -10.20
N SER A 175 -2.78 -10.70 -10.19
CA SER A 175 -2.04 -10.10 -11.30
C SER A 175 -0.55 -9.89 -11.00
N VAL A 176 0.00 -10.51 -9.96
CA VAL A 176 1.45 -10.46 -9.70
C VAL A 176 2.20 -11.15 -10.83
N THR A 177 2.99 -10.38 -11.58
CA THR A 177 3.84 -10.85 -12.68
C THR A 177 5.31 -10.90 -12.28
N VAL A 178 5.70 -10.10 -11.29
CA VAL A 178 7.09 -9.90 -10.89
C VAL A 178 7.27 -10.19 -9.40
N GLN A 179 8.31 -10.93 -9.05
CA GLN A 179 8.76 -11.15 -7.67
C GLN A 179 10.21 -10.75 -7.49
N GLU A 180 10.61 -10.47 -6.25
CA GLU A 180 12.01 -10.24 -5.88
C GLU A 180 12.69 -9.15 -6.75
N ALA A 181 11.92 -8.16 -7.21
CA ALA A 181 12.43 -7.06 -8.02
C ALA A 181 13.41 -6.23 -7.20
N ARG A 182 14.59 -6.02 -7.78
CA ARG A 182 15.65 -5.20 -7.23
C ARG A 182 16.17 -4.28 -8.31
N ILE A 183 16.15 -2.98 -8.01
CA ILE A 183 16.74 -1.96 -8.85
C ILE A 183 18.18 -1.76 -8.39
N ALA A 184 19.12 -1.80 -9.34
CA ALA A 184 20.51 -1.44 -9.15
C ALA A 184 20.79 -0.14 -9.90
N ILE A 185 21.48 0.79 -9.24
CA ILE A 185 21.88 2.08 -9.76
C ILE A 185 23.39 2.14 -9.66
N ALA A 186 24.07 2.46 -10.75
CA ALA A 186 25.52 2.63 -10.77
C ALA A 186 25.87 3.99 -11.38
N CYS A 187 26.88 4.67 -10.83
CA CYS A 187 27.42 5.91 -11.38
C CYS A 187 28.66 5.60 -12.24
N PRO A 188 28.59 5.69 -13.58
CA PRO A 188 29.73 5.43 -14.45
C PRO A 188 30.85 6.44 -14.23
N HIS A 189 30.48 7.73 -14.17
CA HIS A 189 31.44 8.80 -14.02
C HIS A 189 32.08 8.80 -12.61
N ALA A 190 33.41 8.87 -12.57
CA ALA A 190 34.19 8.66 -11.36
C ALA A 190 33.97 9.71 -10.26
N ALA A 191 33.46 10.89 -10.61
CA ALA A 191 33.16 11.98 -9.70
C ALA A 191 31.65 12.19 -9.43
N VAL A 192 30.76 11.44 -10.09
CA VAL A 192 29.32 11.48 -9.80
C VAL A 192 29.04 10.62 -8.57
N ARG A 193 28.16 11.10 -7.68
CA ARG A 193 27.80 10.38 -6.44
C ARG A 193 26.29 10.36 -6.23
N VAL A 194 25.72 9.22 -5.90
CA VAL A 194 24.38 9.13 -5.32
C VAL A 194 24.45 9.68 -3.88
N ARG A 195 23.72 10.77 -3.63
CA ARG A 195 23.60 11.38 -2.29
C ARG A 195 22.57 10.63 -1.46
N SER A 196 21.41 10.36 -2.03
CA SER A 196 20.31 9.67 -1.38
C SER A 196 19.32 9.10 -2.39
N VAL A 197 18.58 8.08 -1.97
CA VAL A 197 17.46 7.52 -2.71
C VAL A 197 16.22 7.65 -1.85
N ASN A 198 15.20 8.36 -2.34
CA ASN A 198 13.90 8.38 -1.71
C ASN A 198 13.07 7.20 -2.25
N SER A 199 13.08 6.11 -1.49
CA SER A 199 12.43 4.86 -1.81
C SER A 199 11.13 4.63 -1.05
N GLY A 200 10.58 5.62 -0.35
CA GLY A 200 9.40 5.43 0.50
C GLY A 200 9.62 4.33 1.55
N ARG A 201 8.79 3.29 1.55
CA ARG A 201 8.92 2.13 2.47
C ARG A 201 9.90 1.04 2.01
N TYR A 202 10.46 1.18 0.81
CA TYR A 202 11.27 0.14 0.21
C TYR A 202 12.70 0.30 0.70
N ASP A 203 13.32 -0.81 1.12
CA ASP A 203 14.68 -0.78 1.62
C ASP A 203 15.61 -0.32 0.50
N SER A 204 16.37 0.73 0.76
CA SER A 204 17.38 1.22 -0.16
C SER A 204 18.73 1.32 0.53
N VAL A 205 19.78 1.08 -0.25
CA VAL A 205 21.16 1.13 0.22
C VAL A 205 21.95 1.95 -0.78
N VAL A 206 22.63 2.97 -0.29
CA VAL A 206 23.68 3.69 -1.02
C VAL A 206 25.01 3.16 -0.51
N ASP A 207 25.93 2.83 -1.41
CA ASP A 207 27.26 2.36 -1.01
C ASP A 207 28.04 3.49 -0.31
N GLY A 208 29.04 3.12 0.51
CA GLY A 208 29.81 4.11 1.28
C GLY A 208 30.55 5.12 0.42
N GLY A 209 30.80 4.78 -0.84
CA GLY A 209 31.42 5.66 -1.83
C GLY A 209 30.45 6.49 -2.66
N GLY A 210 29.13 6.35 -2.49
CA GLY A 210 28.10 6.96 -3.34
C GLY A 210 28.18 6.58 -4.82
N ARG A 211 28.88 5.51 -5.21
CA ARG A 211 29.05 5.08 -6.61
C ARG A 211 27.98 4.09 -7.06
N ALA A 212 27.26 3.50 -6.12
CA ALA A 212 26.19 2.55 -6.39
C ALA A 212 25.07 2.71 -5.36
N ALA A 213 23.84 2.45 -5.80
CA ALA A 213 22.71 2.31 -4.92
C ALA A 213 21.83 1.14 -5.35
N SER A 214 21.00 0.64 -4.45
CA SER A 214 19.98 -0.34 -4.80
C SER A 214 18.69 -0.11 -4.04
N VAL A 215 17.57 -0.48 -4.65
CA VAL A 215 16.23 -0.45 -4.04
C VAL A 215 15.63 -1.84 -4.13
N ASP A 216 15.20 -2.37 -3.00
CA ASP A 216 14.49 -3.64 -2.92
C ASP A 216 12.98 -3.42 -3.07
N VAL A 217 12.50 -3.65 -4.28
CA VAL A 217 11.11 -3.37 -4.70
C VAL A 217 10.19 -4.54 -4.31
N GLY A 218 10.65 -5.78 -4.45
CA GLY A 218 9.85 -6.96 -4.14
C GLY A 218 8.88 -7.34 -5.25
N GLU A 219 7.57 -7.39 -4.97
CA GLU A 219 6.57 -7.81 -5.96
C GLU A 219 5.97 -6.63 -6.73
N LEU A 220 5.62 -6.84 -8.00
CA LEU A 220 4.80 -5.90 -8.80
C LEU A 220 3.63 -6.65 -9.46
N TYR A 221 2.48 -5.98 -9.48
CA TYR A 221 1.34 -6.40 -10.27
C TYR A 221 1.53 -6.01 -11.75
N ALA A 222 0.80 -6.66 -12.64
CA ALA A 222 0.70 -6.25 -14.03
C ALA A 222 0.24 -4.78 -14.09
N ASP A 223 0.93 -3.99 -14.90
CA ASP A 223 0.70 -2.55 -15.08
C ASP A 223 0.86 -1.70 -13.79
N GLU A 224 1.49 -2.24 -12.73
CA GLU A 224 1.87 -1.45 -11.55
C GLU A 224 3.19 -0.72 -11.81
N GLU A 225 3.21 0.59 -11.54
CA GLU A 225 4.40 1.42 -11.67
C GLU A 225 4.86 1.88 -10.28
N ARG A 226 6.19 1.90 -10.07
CA ARG A 226 6.80 2.51 -8.89
C ARG A 226 7.90 3.48 -9.30
N ARG A 227 7.89 4.63 -8.65
CA ARG A 227 8.77 5.77 -8.93
C ARG A 227 9.64 6.03 -7.72
N PHE A 228 10.92 6.29 -7.95
CA PHE A 228 11.89 6.55 -6.89
C PHE A 228 12.71 7.78 -7.27
N LEU A 229 12.92 8.68 -6.30
CA LEU A 229 13.76 9.85 -6.53
C LEU A 229 15.19 9.52 -6.15
N VAL A 230 16.12 9.74 -7.08
CA VAL A 230 17.55 9.59 -6.84
C VAL A 230 18.16 10.98 -6.85
N PHE A 231 18.74 11.38 -5.72
CA PHE A 231 19.48 12.64 -5.61
C PHE A 231 20.94 12.37 -5.91
N VAL A 232 21.47 13.05 -6.92
CA VAL A 232 22.82 12.82 -7.44
C VAL A 232 23.63 14.10 -7.34
N ASP A 233 24.84 13.99 -6.78
CA ASP A 233 25.86 15.03 -6.80
C ASP A 233 26.68 14.91 -8.08
N VAL A 234 26.61 15.98 -8.87
CA VAL A 234 27.20 16.06 -10.20
C VAL A 234 28.35 17.07 -10.17
N PRO A 235 29.57 16.71 -10.60
CA PRO A 235 30.71 17.62 -10.61
C PRO A 235 30.50 18.78 -11.59
N ALA A 236 31.27 19.85 -11.44
CA ALA A 236 31.39 20.85 -12.51
C ALA A 236 31.99 20.20 -13.76
N ALA A 237 31.61 20.70 -14.94
CA ALA A 237 32.13 20.18 -16.21
C ALA A 237 33.65 20.35 -16.29
N GLY A 238 34.36 19.30 -16.69
CA GLY A 238 35.77 19.38 -17.05
C GLY A 238 35.98 20.21 -18.32
N ALA A 239 37.20 20.70 -18.53
CA ALA A 239 37.55 21.40 -19.77
C ALA A 239 37.40 20.45 -20.97
N GLY A 240 36.51 20.79 -21.91
CA GLY A 240 36.23 19.98 -23.11
C GLY A 240 35.33 18.76 -22.88
N GLU A 241 34.67 18.66 -21.72
CA GLU A 241 33.65 17.64 -21.48
C GLU A 241 32.30 18.10 -22.04
N ASP A 242 31.81 17.43 -23.08
CA ASP A 242 30.53 17.76 -23.72
C ASP A 242 29.31 17.12 -23.00
N ALA A 243 29.53 16.04 -22.24
CA ALA A 243 28.48 15.32 -21.52
C ALA A 243 29.03 14.56 -20.31
N THR A 244 28.24 14.47 -19.24
CA THR A 244 28.53 13.68 -18.04
C THR A 244 27.51 12.55 -17.89
N GLU A 245 27.95 11.29 -17.92
CA GLU A 245 27.11 10.13 -17.59
C GLU A 245 26.82 10.09 -16.09
N LEU A 246 25.55 10.19 -15.71
CA LEU A 246 25.16 10.26 -14.30
C LEU A 246 24.95 8.89 -13.68
N ILE A 247 23.96 8.15 -14.18
CA ILE A 247 23.54 6.87 -13.63
C ILE A 247 23.15 5.89 -14.75
N LYS A 248 23.48 4.62 -14.55
CA LYS A 248 22.89 3.48 -15.24
C LYS A 248 22.00 2.74 -14.27
N VAL A 249 20.83 2.35 -14.74
CA VAL A 249 19.82 1.66 -13.92
C VAL A 249 19.58 0.30 -14.53
N SER A 250 19.52 -0.74 -13.70
CA SER A 250 19.05 -2.06 -14.12
C SER A 250 18.10 -2.63 -13.09
N CYS A 251 17.18 -3.48 -13.54
CA CYS A 251 16.21 -4.17 -12.71
C CYS A 251 16.42 -5.67 -12.87
N THR A 252 16.70 -6.36 -11.76
CA THR A 252 16.68 -7.82 -11.70
C THR A 252 15.40 -8.25 -11.01
N TYR A 253 14.69 -9.22 -11.57
CA TYR A 253 13.49 -9.75 -10.95
C TYR A 253 13.27 -11.22 -11.31
N ARG A 254 12.33 -11.86 -10.63
CA ARG A 254 11.88 -13.21 -10.93
C ARG A 254 10.49 -13.18 -11.53
N ASP A 255 10.36 -13.67 -12.76
CA ASP A 255 9.07 -13.76 -13.46
C ASP A 255 8.19 -14.84 -12.82
N THR A 256 6.93 -14.52 -12.50
CA THR A 256 6.04 -15.47 -11.80
C THR A 256 5.63 -16.66 -12.67
N ALA A 257 5.53 -16.46 -13.99
CA ALA A 257 5.08 -17.48 -14.93
C ALA A 257 6.18 -18.51 -15.24
N SER A 258 7.35 -18.03 -15.69
CA SER A 258 8.49 -18.87 -16.05
C SER A 258 9.35 -19.29 -14.85
N ARG A 259 9.25 -18.56 -13.73
CA ARG A 259 10.12 -18.69 -12.54
C ARG A 259 11.59 -18.40 -12.79
N GLN A 260 11.93 -17.83 -13.95
CA GLN A 260 13.28 -17.45 -14.32
C GLN A 260 13.62 -16.07 -13.78
N THR A 261 14.92 -15.86 -13.53
CA THR A 261 15.45 -14.53 -13.21
C THR A 261 15.67 -13.77 -14.51
N MET A 262 15.07 -12.59 -14.58
CA MET A 262 15.16 -11.64 -15.68
C MET A 262 16.03 -10.47 -15.25
N VAL A 263 16.80 -9.93 -16.18
CA VAL A 263 17.55 -8.69 -16.01
C VAL A 263 17.12 -7.76 -17.14
N VAL A 264 16.75 -6.54 -16.78
CA VAL A 264 16.32 -5.51 -17.71
C VAL A 264 17.14 -4.26 -17.42
N ASP A 265 17.87 -3.79 -18.42
CA ASP A 265 18.59 -2.53 -18.33
C ASP A 265 17.62 -1.37 -18.64
N GLY A 266 17.69 -0.34 -17.81
CA GLY A 266 17.00 0.93 -18.03
C GLY A 266 17.82 1.87 -18.90
N GLU A 267 17.26 3.03 -19.20
CA GLU A 267 17.96 4.07 -19.95
C GLU A 267 19.01 4.78 -19.09
N ASP A 268 20.14 5.12 -19.71
CA ASP A 268 21.22 5.87 -19.06
C ASP A 268 20.81 7.34 -18.88
N ALA A 269 21.01 7.89 -17.69
CA ALA A 269 20.81 9.31 -17.45
C ALA A 269 22.10 10.08 -17.72
N VAL A 270 22.05 11.04 -18.66
CA VAL A 270 23.21 11.83 -19.08
C VAL A 270 22.86 13.32 -19.01
N VAL A 271 23.79 14.13 -18.50
CA VAL A 271 23.68 15.60 -18.54
C VAL A 271 24.61 16.14 -19.59
N GLN A 272 24.05 16.88 -20.55
CA GLN A 272 24.82 17.60 -21.56
C GLN A 272 25.49 18.84 -20.92
N ARG A 273 26.69 19.18 -21.40
CA ARG A 273 27.52 20.30 -20.91
C ARG A 273 27.81 21.30 -22.04
N PRO A 274 26.77 21.98 -22.58
CA PRO A 274 27.00 22.97 -23.62
C PRO A 274 27.74 24.19 -23.06
N VAL A 275 28.47 24.88 -23.94
CA VAL A 275 29.17 26.13 -23.60
C VAL A 275 28.17 27.24 -23.21
N GLU A 276 26.99 27.25 -23.83
CA GLU A 276 25.89 28.15 -23.49
C GLU A 276 24.65 27.33 -23.11
N VAL A 277 24.06 27.64 -21.95
CA VAL A 277 22.83 26.98 -21.47
C VAL A 277 21.63 27.82 -21.86
N SER A 278 20.67 27.24 -22.58
CA SER A 278 19.39 27.89 -22.82
C SER A 278 18.60 27.97 -21.51
N THR A 279 18.19 29.18 -21.11
CA THR A 279 17.34 29.39 -19.91
C THR A 279 15.89 28.92 -20.11
N SER A 280 15.54 28.38 -21.28
CA SER A 280 14.21 27.89 -21.65
C SER A 280 13.98 26.41 -21.33
N THR A 281 14.99 25.67 -20.87
CA THR A 281 14.83 24.25 -20.57
C THR A 281 13.98 24.06 -19.30
N GLU A 282 12.77 23.56 -19.48
CA GLU A 282 11.86 23.30 -18.37
C GLU A 282 12.23 21.99 -17.65
N PRO A 283 12.13 21.93 -16.30
CA PRO A 283 12.30 20.69 -15.55
C PRO A 283 11.31 19.60 -15.97
N SER A 284 11.68 18.34 -15.76
CA SER A 284 10.79 17.20 -16.01
C SER A 284 9.57 17.26 -15.09
N MET A 285 8.38 17.27 -15.70
CA MET A 285 7.11 17.26 -14.99
C MET A 285 6.92 16.02 -14.11
N GLU A 286 7.43 14.86 -14.55
CA GLU A 286 7.35 13.62 -13.77
C GLU A 286 8.21 13.70 -12.50
N VAL A 287 9.36 14.37 -12.55
CA VAL A 287 10.24 14.56 -11.38
C VAL A 287 9.63 15.56 -10.40
N GLU A 288 9.08 16.67 -10.91
CA GLU A 288 8.38 17.68 -10.09
C GLU A 288 7.16 17.07 -9.39
N TRP A 289 6.37 16.27 -10.11
CA TRP A 289 5.24 15.54 -9.54
C TRP A 289 5.69 14.61 -8.41
N GLU A 290 6.68 13.77 -8.68
CA GLU A 290 7.12 12.77 -7.74
C GLU A 290 7.73 13.41 -6.48
N ARG A 291 8.48 14.51 -6.65
CA ARG A 291 8.96 15.33 -5.53
C ARG A 291 7.79 15.87 -4.69
N PHE A 292 6.77 16.45 -5.33
CA PHE A 292 5.62 16.96 -4.61
C PHE A 292 4.88 15.86 -3.83
N ARG A 293 4.72 14.68 -4.43
CA ARG A 293 4.08 13.53 -3.80
C ARG A 293 4.82 13.06 -2.55
N VAL A 294 6.15 12.94 -2.63
CA VAL A 294 6.98 12.58 -1.48
C VAL A 294 6.84 13.62 -0.37
N GLU A 295 7.02 14.90 -0.69
CA GLU A 295 6.92 15.98 0.30
C GLU A 295 5.52 16.06 0.93
N ALA A 296 4.45 15.78 0.16
CA ALA A 296 3.10 15.68 0.68
C ALA A 296 2.92 14.50 1.64
N THR A 297 3.54 13.35 1.35
CA THR A 297 3.49 12.16 2.22
C THR A 297 4.22 12.41 3.54
N GLU A 298 5.37 13.10 3.50
CA GLU A 298 6.10 13.54 4.69
C GLU A 298 5.25 14.49 5.56
N ASP A 299 4.54 15.44 4.93
CA ASP A 299 3.63 16.36 5.62
C ASP A 299 2.40 15.65 6.21
N ILE A 300 1.85 14.62 5.55
CA ILE A 300 0.79 13.77 6.12
C ILE A 300 1.30 13.06 7.38
N ALA A 301 2.51 12.50 7.34
CA ALA A 301 3.13 11.86 8.49
C ALA A 301 3.34 12.86 9.64
N ALA A 302 3.88 14.04 9.34
CA ALA A 302 4.10 15.10 10.34
C ALA A 302 2.77 15.60 10.95
N ALA A 303 1.72 15.75 10.14
CA ALA A 303 0.39 16.12 10.59
C ALA A 303 -0.22 15.05 11.50
N ARG A 304 -0.09 13.77 11.15
CA ARG A 304 -0.52 12.63 11.99
C ARG A 304 0.18 12.68 13.35
N GLU A 305 1.51 12.81 13.36
CA GLU A 305 2.28 12.89 14.61
C GLU A 305 1.87 14.10 15.47
N ALA A 306 1.57 15.25 14.86
CA ALA A 306 1.03 16.40 15.57
C ALA A 306 -0.37 16.12 16.17
N ALA A 307 -1.24 15.43 15.42
CA ALA A 307 -2.58 15.05 15.88
C ALA A 307 -2.55 14.02 17.00
N GLU A 308 -1.63 13.05 16.97
CA GLU A 308 -1.42 12.09 18.08
C GLU A 308 -1.00 12.80 19.39
N ARG A 309 -0.30 13.94 19.29
CA ARG A 309 0.03 14.80 20.44
C ARG A 309 -1.11 15.75 20.85
N GLY A 310 -2.28 15.67 20.20
CA GLY A 310 -3.41 16.56 20.44
C GLY A 310 -3.27 17.95 19.81
N ALA A 311 -2.24 18.19 18.99
CA ALA A 311 -1.98 19.47 18.33
C ALA A 311 -2.72 19.59 16.99
N TYR A 312 -4.05 19.46 17.01
CA TYR A 312 -4.91 19.41 15.80
C TYR A 312 -4.80 20.66 14.92
N ALA A 313 -4.70 21.86 15.53
CA ALA A 313 -4.51 23.09 14.77
C ALA A 313 -3.17 23.11 14.01
N ALA A 314 -2.09 22.59 14.62
CA ALA A 314 -0.80 22.48 13.98
C ALA A 314 -0.81 21.41 12.87
N ALA A 315 -1.46 20.27 13.10
CA ALA A 315 -1.65 19.21 12.11
C ALA A 315 -2.38 19.73 10.87
N LYS A 316 -3.49 20.45 11.06
CA LYS A 316 -4.23 21.11 9.99
C LYS A 316 -3.38 22.11 9.22
N ALA A 317 -2.64 22.97 9.93
CA ALA A 317 -1.77 23.97 9.31
C ALA A 317 -0.64 23.36 8.46
N ILE A 318 -0.12 22.18 8.82
CA ILE A 318 0.87 21.46 8.00
C ILE A 318 0.27 21.11 6.63
N LEU A 319 -0.92 20.50 6.62
CA LEU A 319 -1.59 20.09 5.39
C LEU A 319 -2.06 21.28 4.53
N ASP A 320 -2.58 22.33 5.17
CA ASP A 320 -3.00 23.55 4.46
C ASP A 320 -1.82 24.23 3.76
N ARG A 321 -0.64 24.32 4.40
CA ARG A 321 0.58 24.85 3.77
C ARG A 321 1.01 24.05 2.56
N ARG A 322 0.89 22.71 2.58
CA ARG A 322 1.22 21.86 1.44
C ARG A 322 0.29 22.13 0.25
N GLN A 323 -1.00 22.32 0.51
CA GLN A 323 -1.97 22.69 -0.53
C GLN A 323 -1.64 24.06 -1.15
N GLU A 324 -1.30 25.05 -0.33
CA GLU A 324 -0.90 26.38 -0.78
C GLU A 324 0.42 26.38 -1.57
N ALA A 325 1.38 25.53 -1.17
CA ALA A 325 2.62 25.33 -1.92
C ALA A 325 2.32 24.81 -3.34
N LEU A 326 1.40 23.85 -3.47
CA LEU A 326 1.00 23.38 -4.80
C LEU A 326 0.29 24.46 -5.60
N ALA A 327 -0.63 25.23 -5.00
CA ALA A 327 -1.34 26.29 -5.70
C ALA A 327 -0.38 27.34 -6.30
N ARG A 328 0.78 27.56 -5.67
CA ARG A 328 1.85 28.42 -6.19
C ARG A 328 2.67 27.76 -7.30
N SER A 329 2.92 26.45 -7.20
CA SER A 329 3.57 25.64 -8.25
C SER A 329 2.63 25.26 -9.41
N ALA A 330 1.31 25.48 -9.25
CA ALA A 330 0.24 24.97 -10.10
C ALA A 330 0.29 25.45 -11.55
N ARG A 331 1.02 26.54 -11.88
CA ARG A 331 1.18 26.93 -13.30
C ARG A 331 1.83 25.83 -14.14
N ARG A 332 2.66 24.97 -13.54
CA ARG A 332 3.35 23.87 -14.23
C ARG A 332 2.59 22.54 -14.14
N LEU A 333 1.94 22.29 -13.01
CA LEU A 333 1.19 21.05 -12.74
C LEU A 333 -0.32 21.14 -13.06
N ALA A 334 -0.76 22.26 -13.64
CA ALA A 334 -2.17 22.48 -13.99
C ALA A 334 -2.64 21.46 -15.04
N GLY A 335 -3.72 20.74 -14.72
CA GLY A 335 -4.34 19.77 -15.61
C GLY A 335 -3.91 18.32 -15.39
N ASP A 336 -2.90 18.05 -14.55
CA ASP A 336 -2.57 16.66 -14.18
C ASP A 336 -3.62 16.09 -13.20
N ALA A 337 -4.30 15.03 -13.63
CA ALA A 337 -5.31 14.34 -12.84
C ALA A 337 -4.74 13.76 -11.52
N ARG A 338 -3.48 13.35 -11.50
CA ARG A 338 -2.78 12.85 -10.31
C ARG A 338 -2.60 13.98 -9.28
N CYS A 339 -2.21 15.17 -9.73
CA CYS A 339 -2.14 16.35 -8.88
C CYS A 339 -3.50 16.71 -8.28
N ALA A 340 -4.54 16.75 -9.11
CA ALA A 340 -5.89 17.05 -8.64
C ALA A 340 -6.37 16.05 -7.57
N ALA A 341 -6.09 14.76 -7.76
CA ALA A 341 -6.44 13.72 -6.80
C ALA A 341 -5.72 13.88 -5.45
N LEU A 342 -4.40 14.13 -5.46
CA LEU A 342 -3.61 14.33 -4.24
C LEU A 342 -4.03 15.62 -3.49
N VAL A 343 -4.36 16.70 -4.21
CA VAL A 343 -4.92 17.90 -3.57
C VAL A 343 -6.24 17.61 -2.88
N SER A 344 -7.12 16.87 -3.55
CA SER A 344 -8.41 16.48 -2.97
C SER A 344 -8.20 15.66 -1.69
N GLU A 345 -7.27 14.71 -1.70
CA GLU A 345 -6.89 13.95 -0.51
C GLU A 345 -6.37 14.86 0.61
N LEU A 346 -5.38 15.72 0.33
CA LEU A 346 -4.82 16.63 1.34
C LEU A 346 -5.90 17.53 1.97
N ARG A 347 -6.86 17.97 1.16
CA ARG A 347 -7.99 18.80 1.61
C ARG A 347 -8.90 18.04 2.56
N GLU A 348 -9.17 16.79 2.26
CA GLU A 348 -9.97 15.93 3.13
C GLU A 348 -9.23 15.56 4.41
N LEU A 349 -7.96 15.18 4.33
CA LEU A 349 -7.14 14.91 5.52
C LEU A 349 -7.04 16.15 6.42
N SER A 350 -6.95 17.34 5.83
CA SER A 350 -6.97 18.62 6.56
C SER A 350 -8.30 18.85 7.30
N ALA A 351 -9.44 18.47 6.70
CA ALA A 351 -10.73 18.52 7.36
C ALA A 351 -10.80 17.51 8.52
N ARG A 352 -10.45 16.24 8.26
CA ARG A 352 -10.56 15.14 9.24
C ARG A 352 -9.58 15.24 10.41
N VAL A 353 -8.54 16.07 10.32
CA VAL A 353 -7.58 16.33 11.42
C VAL A 353 -7.90 17.60 12.21
N ALA A 354 -8.95 18.35 11.84
CA ALA A 354 -9.24 19.66 12.42
C ALA A 354 -9.62 19.61 13.90
N ASN A 355 -10.18 18.49 14.37
CA ASN A 355 -10.56 18.31 15.77
C ASN A 355 -10.37 16.87 16.23
N ARG A 356 -10.31 16.70 17.56
CA ARG A 356 -10.10 15.41 18.22
C ARG A 356 -11.07 14.32 17.78
N ARG A 357 -12.37 14.64 17.76
CA ARG A 357 -13.43 13.66 17.50
C ARG A 357 -13.33 13.11 16.10
N GLU A 358 -13.20 13.97 15.10
CA GLU A 358 -13.05 13.54 13.70
C GLU A 358 -11.76 12.75 13.48
N TYR A 359 -10.67 13.20 14.09
CA TYR A 359 -9.39 12.51 13.99
C TYR A 359 -9.44 11.10 14.58
N GLU A 360 -10.01 10.95 15.78
CA GLU A 360 -10.12 9.65 16.44
C GLU A 360 -11.10 8.71 15.72
N GLN A 361 -12.20 9.23 15.17
CA GLN A 361 -13.22 8.41 14.52
C GLN A 361 -12.80 7.92 13.13
N THR A 362 -12.23 8.80 12.30
CA THR A 362 -11.91 8.46 10.90
C THR A 362 -10.60 9.05 10.41
N GLY A 363 -10.20 10.24 10.87
CA GLY A 363 -9.01 10.93 10.38
C GLY A 363 -7.71 10.14 10.52
N ARG A 364 -7.50 9.47 11.67
CA ARG A 364 -6.35 8.60 11.92
C ARG A 364 -6.26 7.48 10.88
N ALA A 365 -7.37 6.78 10.65
CA ALA A 365 -7.41 5.66 9.72
C ALA A 365 -7.21 6.13 8.26
N CYS A 366 -7.82 7.25 7.88
CA CYS A 366 -7.62 7.87 6.56
C CYS A 366 -6.15 8.27 6.33
N MET A 367 -5.51 8.94 7.29
CA MET A 367 -4.10 9.33 7.18
C MET A 367 -3.19 8.11 7.05
N LEU A 368 -3.37 7.10 7.90
CA LEU A 368 -2.56 5.86 7.87
C LEU A 368 -2.74 5.10 6.55
N ALA A 369 -3.94 5.05 6.00
CA ALA A 369 -4.20 4.36 4.76
C ALA A 369 -3.69 5.15 3.54
N GLY A 370 -3.80 6.49 3.53
CA GLY A 370 -3.14 7.36 2.56
C GLY A 370 -1.62 7.23 2.58
N MET A 371 -1.01 7.24 3.77
CA MET A 371 0.43 6.96 3.96
C MET A 371 0.80 5.57 3.43
N SER A 372 0.01 4.53 3.75
CA SER A 372 0.23 3.17 3.22
C SER A 372 0.19 3.14 1.69
N SER A 373 -0.73 3.88 1.08
CA SER A 373 -0.90 3.98 -0.38
C SER A 373 0.31 4.63 -1.05
N HIS A 374 0.69 5.83 -0.59
CA HIS A 374 1.80 6.60 -1.18
C HIS A 374 3.16 5.98 -0.90
N ALA A 375 3.38 5.41 0.28
CA ALA A 375 4.64 4.74 0.58
C ALA A 375 4.85 3.53 -0.33
N GLN A 376 3.77 2.80 -0.65
CA GLN A 376 3.80 1.63 -1.53
C GLN A 376 3.69 1.95 -3.01
N GLN A 377 3.11 3.10 -3.35
CA GLN A 377 2.62 3.41 -4.69
C GLN A 377 1.68 2.33 -5.21
N ARG A 378 0.78 1.89 -4.32
CA ARG A 378 -0.13 0.78 -4.56
C ARG A 378 -1.51 1.14 -4.06
N ALA A 379 -2.53 0.78 -4.83
CA ALA A 379 -3.90 1.12 -4.49
C ALA A 379 -4.30 0.48 -3.16
N THR A 380 -4.65 1.33 -2.19
CA THR A 380 -5.36 0.94 -0.98
C THR A 380 -6.81 1.37 -1.12
N SER A 381 -7.71 0.74 -0.38
CA SER A 381 -9.08 1.24 -0.32
C SER A 381 -9.16 2.30 0.77
N VAL A 382 -9.08 3.56 0.37
CA VAL A 382 -9.57 4.71 1.12
C VAL A 382 -10.49 5.43 0.16
N GLN A 383 -11.81 5.29 0.32
CA GLN A 383 -12.71 6.18 -0.39
C GLN A 383 -12.84 7.46 0.42
N LEU A 384 -12.02 8.44 0.05
CA LEU A 384 -12.12 9.84 0.44
C LEU A 384 -13.22 10.57 -0.35
N PHE A 385 -14.42 9.99 -0.50
CA PHE A 385 -15.51 10.65 -1.24
C PHE A 385 -16.88 10.36 -0.63
N SER A 386 -17.61 11.44 -0.33
CA SER A 386 -19.06 11.42 -0.10
C SER A 386 -19.81 11.34 -1.44
N PRO A 387 -20.97 10.67 -1.53
CA PRO A 387 -21.63 10.33 -2.82
C PRO A 387 -22.08 11.51 -3.67
N ALA A 388 -22.17 12.72 -3.12
CA ALA A 388 -22.77 13.87 -3.79
C ALA A 388 -21.95 14.40 -4.99
N SER A 389 -20.64 14.10 -5.06
CA SER A 389 -19.77 14.55 -6.16
C SER A 389 -19.38 13.43 -7.14
N ALA A 390 -19.75 12.18 -6.86
CA ALA A 390 -19.46 11.02 -7.72
C ALA A 390 -20.37 10.94 -8.97
N LEU A 391 -21.44 11.74 -9.02
CA LEU A 391 -22.42 11.72 -10.11
C LEU A 391 -22.02 12.57 -11.33
N SER A 392 -20.93 13.36 -11.29
CA SER A 392 -20.56 14.24 -12.41
C SER A 392 -19.12 14.13 -12.93
N SER A 393 -18.30 13.22 -12.42
CA SER A 393 -17.03 12.88 -13.07
C SER A 393 -16.65 11.46 -12.73
N GLY A 394 -16.22 10.68 -13.72
CA GLY A 394 -15.65 9.35 -13.55
C GLY A 394 -14.29 9.40 -12.84
N ALA A 395 -14.23 10.02 -11.67
CA ALA A 395 -13.03 10.17 -10.87
C ALA A 395 -12.65 8.81 -10.29
N VAL A 396 -11.63 8.21 -10.92
CA VAL A 396 -10.99 6.96 -10.54
C VAL A 396 -10.51 7.07 -9.08
N PRO A 397 -10.78 6.07 -8.21
CA PRO A 397 -10.15 6.03 -6.90
C PRO A 397 -8.63 5.95 -7.09
N PHE A 398 -7.88 6.78 -6.35
CA PHE A 398 -6.42 6.81 -6.18
C PHE A 398 -5.56 6.16 -7.29
N GLY A 399 -4.73 6.98 -7.96
CA GLY A 399 -3.98 6.70 -9.20
C GLY A 399 -2.96 5.54 -9.24
N TYR A 400 -3.12 4.54 -8.38
CA TYR A 400 -2.34 3.30 -8.35
C TYR A 400 -3.17 2.06 -8.71
N SER A 401 -4.43 2.21 -9.11
CA SER A 401 -5.26 1.09 -9.54
C SER A 401 -4.83 0.60 -10.91
N THR A 402 -4.51 -0.68 -11.03
CA THR A 402 -4.17 -1.32 -12.31
C THR A 402 -5.44 -1.74 -13.08
N PRO A 403 -5.35 -2.00 -14.40
CA PRO A 403 -6.48 -2.49 -15.19
C PRO A 403 -7.07 -3.80 -14.64
N ALA A 404 -6.22 -4.71 -14.15
CA ALA A 404 -6.66 -5.96 -13.53
C ALA A 404 -7.52 -5.73 -12.28
N MET A 405 -7.13 -4.74 -11.45
CA MET A 405 -7.92 -4.35 -10.28
C MET A 405 -9.28 -3.77 -10.69
N GLN A 406 -9.30 -2.86 -11.66
CA GLN A 406 -10.54 -2.23 -12.15
C GLN A 406 -11.50 -3.28 -12.74
N SER A 407 -10.98 -4.19 -13.57
CA SER A 407 -11.74 -5.31 -14.13
C SER A 407 -12.35 -6.20 -13.04
N MET A 408 -11.61 -6.45 -11.95
CA MET A 408 -12.10 -7.23 -10.81
C MET A 408 -13.22 -6.50 -10.05
N VAL A 409 -13.08 -5.18 -9.87
CA VAL A 409 -14.13 -4.33 -9.26
C VAL A 409 -15.39 -4.32 -10.12
N GLU A 410 -15.27 -4.15 -11.44
CA GLU A 410 -16.40 -4.21 -12.36
C GLU A 410 -17.11 -5.57 -12.35
N SER A 411 -16.33 -6.66 -12.34
CA SER A 411 -16.88 -8.02 -12.25
C SER A 411 -17.63 -8.23 -10.94
N SER A 412 -17.09 -7.72 -9.83
CA SER A 412 -17.73 -7.74 -8.51
C SER A 412 -19.07 -6.98 -8.53
N ARG A 413 -19.10 -5.79 -9.14
CA ARG A 413 -20.32 -4.96 -9.29
C ARG A 413 -21.38 -5.63 -10.16
N LYS A 414 -21.01 -6.22 -11.31
CA LYS A 414 -21.94 -7.00 -12.16
C LYS A 414 -22.53 -8.20 -11.42
N ALA A 415 -21.72 -8.91 -10.63
CA ALA A 415 -22.19 -10.01 -9.79
C ALA A 415 -23.10 -9.56 -8.62
N ARG A 416 -23.04 -8.28 -8.24
CA ARG A 416 -23.99 -7.69 -7.27
C ARG A 416 -25.36 -7.48 -7.91
N GLU A 417 -25.39 -6.92 -9.11
CA GLU A 417 -26.61 -6.60 -9.85
C GLU A 417 -27.37 -7.86 -10.29
N SER A 418 -26.65 -8.90 -10.75
CA SER A 418 -27.27 -10.18 -11.13
C SER A 418 -27.79 -10.98 -9.93
N GLY A 419 -27.16 -10.86 -8.76
CA GLY A 419 -27.58 -11.52 -7.52
C GLY A 419 -28.75 -10.85 -6.80
N SER A 420 -29.10 -9.61 -7.14
CA SER A 420 -30.26 -8.91 -6.56
C SER A 420 -31.59 -9.20 -7.28
N GLY A 421 -31.57 -9.94 -8.40
CA GLY A 421 -32.77 -10.25 -9.21
C GLY A 421 -33.45 -11.58 -8.88
N GLY A 422 -32.98 -12.34 -7.89
CA GLY A 422 -33.57 -13.61 -7.48
C GLY A 422 -33.98 -13.56 -6.01
N ASN A 423 -35.22 -13.13 -5.77
CA ASN A 423 -35.91 -13.29 -4.49
C ASN A 423 -37.27 -13.94 -4.73
#